data_AF-A0A661PUW0-F1
#
_entry.id   AF-A0A661PUW0-F1
#
_cell.length_a   1.000
_cell.length_b   1.000
_cell.length_c   1.000
_cell.angle_alpha   90.00
_cell.angle_beta   90.00
_cell.angle_gamma   90.00
#
_symmetry.space_group_name_H-M   'P 1'
#
loop_
_entity.id
_entity.type
_entity.pdbx_description
1 polymer ?
#
loop_
_entity_poly.entity_id
_entity_poly.type
_entity_poly.pdbx_seq_one_letter_code
_entity_poly.pdbx_strand_id
1 'polypeptide(L)'
;MKIAVMVFLAILLSTVPLFAVEYQIDVVRQGGNLYWAETEKMYIQTEYCVENSDSAAVTLQMDGDRGDMTFKESGGRCDVKMIYGQTQLEAGEYLIKVSREDDDWYKIVDKQMALNTDGCFSLVDNKEASLQINEDGTGTLSLHEADEKCAVKGVYSKGQLQ
;
A
#
# COMPACT_ATOMS: atom_id res chain seq x y z
N MET A 1 -15.24 58.71 34.31
CA MET A 1 -13.96 58.25 33.70
C MET A 1 -13.34 57.25 34.65
N LYS A 2 -13.03 55.98 34.35
CA LYS A 2 -13.15 55.11 33.17
C LYS A 2 -13.38 53.69 33.75
N ILE A 3 -14.38 52.96 33.28
CA ILE A 3 -14.60 51.55 33.67
C ILE A 3 -13.60 50.72 32.87
N ALA A 4 -12.59 50.17 33.55
CA ALA A 4 -11.64 49.25 32.94
C ALA A 4 -12.29 47.87 32.83
N VAL A 5 -12.78 47.54 31.63
CA VAL A 5 -13.26 46.19 31.30
C VAL A 5 -12.04 45.34 30.97
N MET A 6 -11.65 44.47 31.90
CA MET A 6 -10.58 43.51 31.72
C MET A 6 -11.16 42.28 31.00
N VAL A 7 -10.91 42.18 29.69
CA VAL A 7 -11.32 41.03 28.86
C VAL A 7 -10.29 39.91 29.08
N PHE A 8 -10.68 38.87 29.82
CA PHE A 8 -9.92 37.62 29.91
C PHE A 8 -10.16 36.81 28.63
N LEU A 9 -9.20 36.82 27.70
CA LEU A 9 -9.21 35.97 26.51
C LEU A 9 -8.69 34.57 26.90
N ALA A 10 -9.61 33.67 27.27
CA ALA A 10 -9.29 32.27 27.51
C ALA A 10 -9.06 31.56 26.15
N ILE A 11 -7.79 31.36 25.81
CA ILE A 11 -7.40 30.52 24.66
C ILE A 11 -7.61 29.06 25.07
N LEU A 12 -8.75 28.49 24.68
CA LEU A 12 -9.00 27.06 24.73
C LEU A 12 -8.11 26.37 23.69
N LEU A 13 -6.93 25.91 24.11
CA LEU A 13 -6.15 24.91 23.37
C LEU A 13 -6.91 23.59 23.44
N SER A 14 -7.84 23.35 22.52
CA SER A 14 -8.41 22.02 22.31
C SER A 14 -7.32 21.13 21.73
N THR A 15 -6.62 20.37 22.59
CA THR A 15 -5.85 19.21 22.15
C THR A 15 -6.87 18.16 21.71
N VAL A 16 -7.17 18.12 20.42
CA VAL A 16 -7.92 17.00 19.85
C VAL A 16 -7.03 15.78 20.08
N PRO A 17 -7.48 14.76 20.84
CA PRO A 17 -6.71 13.52 20.94
C PRO A 17 -6.53 12.96 19.54
N LEU A 18 -5.27 12.83 19.12
CA LEU A 18 -4.91 12.10 17.92
C LEU A 18 -5.10 10.61 18.25
N PHE A 19 -6.33 10.11 18.11
CA PHE A 19 -6.58 8.68 18.27
C PHE A 19 -5.93 7.99 17.08
N ALA A 20 -4.88 7.20 17.35
CA ALA A 20 -4.40 6.23 16.38
C ALA A 20 -5.55 5.24 16.13
N VAL A 21 -6.05 5.20 14.90
CA VAL A 21 -7.17 4.32 14.55
C VAL A 21 -6.63 2.90 14.41
N GLU A 22 -7.21 1.98 15.19
CA GLU A 22 -6.89 0.56 15.16
C GLU A 22 -8.00 -0.20 14.44
N TYR A 23 -7.62 -0.99 13.45
CA TYR A 23 -8.51 -1.85 12.69
C TYR A 23 -8.23 -3.31 13.04
N GLN A 24 -9.28 -4.10 13.23
CA GLN A 24 -9.15 -5.55 13.39
C GLN A 24 -9.56 -6.21 12.09
N ILE A 25 -8.60 -6.84 11.42
CA ILE A 25 -8.80 -7.43 10.10
C ILE A 25 -8.20 -8.84 10.06
N ASP A 26 -8.66 -9.65 9.13
CA ASP A 26 -8.11 -10.98 8.87
C ASP A 26 -7.27 -10.93 7.60
N VAL A 27 -6.04 -11.46 7.67
CA VAL A 27 -5.09 -11.41 6.56
C VAL A 27 -4.53 -12.77 6.18
N VAL A 28 -4.33 -12.96 4.87
CA VAL A 28 -3.68 -14.15 4.29
C VAL A 28 -2.38 -13.72 3.63
N ARG A 29 -1.26 -14.37 3.96
CA ARG A 29 0.02 -14.08 3.32
C ARG A 29 0.01 -14.55 1.87
N GLN A 30 0.35 -13.65 0.94
CA GLN A 30 0.36 -13.94 -0.49
C GLN A 30 1.76 -14.26 -1.03
N GLY A 31 2.80 -13.96 -0.26
CA GLY A 31 4.20 -14.14 -0.67
C GLY A 31 5.04 -12.98 -0.13
N GLY A 32 6.35 -13.21 0.05
CA GLY A 32 7.27 -12.18 0.54
C GLY A 32 6.72 -11.33 1.69
N ASN A 33 6.55 -10.04 1.45
CA ASN A 33 6.04 -9.07 2.43
C ASN A 33 4.57 -8.66 2.19
N LEU A 34 3.86 -9.35 1.29
CA LEU A 34 2.49 -9.04 0.89
C LEU A 34 1.45 -9.88 1.64
N TYR A 35 0.46 -9.19 2.18
CA TYR A 35 -0.70 -9.77 2.85
C TYR A 35 -1.97 -9.28 2.17
N TRP A 36 -2.96 -10.15 2.01
CA TRP A 36 -4.26 -9.82 1.46
C TRP A 36 -5.31 -9.79 2.57
N ALA A 37 -6.06 -8.69 2.64
CA ALA A 37 -7.20 -8.51 3.53
C ALA A 37 -8.49 -8.67 2.71
N GLU A 38 -9.12 -9.85 2.79
CA GLU A 38 -10.22 -10.25 1.90
C GLU A 38 -11.46 -9.36 2.07
N THR A 39 -11.83 -9.04 3.31
CA THR A 39 -13.02 -8.22 3.61
C THR A 39 -12.86 -6.79 3.10
N GLU A 40 -11.68 -6.21 3.33
CA GLU A 40 -11.32 -4.83 2.98
C GLU A 40 -10.91 -4.71 1.51
N LYS A 41 -10.64 -5.83 0.85
CA LYS A 41 -10.21 -5.94 -0.55
C LYS A 41 -8.97 -5.12 -0.85
N MET A 42 -7.95 -5.27 -0.02
CA MET A 42 -6.69 -4.54 -0.14
C MET A 42 -5.48 -5.41 0.17
N TYR A 43 -4.35 -5.03 -0.40
CA TYR A 43 -3.06 -5.60 -0.06
C TYR A 43 -2.34 -4.72 0.97
N ILE A 44 -1.65 -5.36 1.90
CA ILE A 44 -0.80 -4.72 2.90
C ILE A 44 0.63 -5.16 2.59
N GLN A 45 1.46 -4.20 2.21
CA GLN A 45 2.89 -4.40 2.03
C GLN A 45 3.61 -4.05 3.32
N THR A 46 4.35 -5.02 3.86
CA THR A 46 5.13 -4.87 5.09
C THR A 46 6.62 -4.66 4.81
N GLU A 47 7.39 -4.35 5.84
CA GLU A 47 8.85 -4.37 5.80
C GLU A 47 9.37 -5.62 6.52
N TYR A 48 9.99 -6.54 5.77
CA TYR A 48 10.70 -7.71 6.29
C TYR A 48 9.85 -8.59 7.25
N CYS A 49 8.56 -8.76 6.95
CA CYS A 49 7.66 -9.58 7.76
C CYS A 49 7.73 -11.04 7.33
N VAL A 50 7.97 -11.94 8.28
CA VAL A 50 8.11 -13.39 8.03
C VAL A 50 7.00 -14.23 8.69
N GLU A 51 6.00 -13.57 9.29
CA GLU A 51 4.86 -14.24 9.90
C GLU A 51 4.03 -14.93 8.81
N ASN A 52 4.02 -16.26 8.81
CA ASN A 52 3.17 -17.03 7.90
C ASN A 52 1.73 -17.01 8.41
N SER A 53 0.79 -16.72 7.51
CA SER A 53 -0.64 -16.79 7.84
C SER A 53 -1.43 -17.40 6.68
N ASP A 54 -2.05 -18.54 6.93
CA ASP A 54 -3.07 -19.11 6.04
C ASP A 54 -4.42 -18.39 6.23
N SER A 55 -4.63 -17.80 7.41
CA SER A 55 -5.58 -16.74 7.76
C SER A 55 -5.28 -16.34 9.21
N ALA A 56 -4.97 -15.06 9.47
CA ALA A 56 -4.64 -14.60 10.81
C ALA A 56 -5.34 -13.27 11.13
N ALA A 57 -5.90 -13.20 12.34
CA ALA A 57 -6.45 -11.97 12.88
C ALA A 57 -5.31 -11.05 13.33
N VAL A 58 -5.31 -9.83 12.82
CA VAL A 58 -4.33 -8.81 13.14
C VAL A 58 -5.01 -7.55 13.67
N THR A 59 -4.27 -6.79 14.49
CA THR A 59 -4.56 -5.38 14.74
C THR A 59 -3.67 -4.56 13.83
N LEU A 60 -4.28 -3.77 12.96
CA LEU A 60 -3.59 -2.86 12.05
C LEU A 60 -3.75 -1.43 12.57
N GLN A 61 -2.64 -0.78 12.85
CA GLN A 61 -2.58 0.61 13.30
C GLN A 61 -1.84 1.43 12.25
N MET A 62 -2.46 2.51 11.79
CA MET A 62 -1.88 3.40 10.77
C MET A 62 -1.77 4.83 11.29
N ASP A 63 -0.64 5.47 10.99
CA ASP A 63 -0.38 6.91 11.16
C ASP A 63 0.10 7.49 9.82
N GLY A 64 -0.83 8.11 9.10
CA GLY A 64 -0.59 8.59 7.73
C GLY A 64 -0.23 7.46 6.77
N ASP A 65 1.05 7.39 6.40
CA ASP A 65 1.57 6.50 5.36
C ASP A 65 2.28 5.27 5.94
N ARG A 66 2.46 5.24 7.26
CA ARG A 66 3.18 4.20 7.96
C ARG A 66 2.27 3.61 9.02
N GLY A 67 2.60 2.41 9.45
CA GLY A 67 1.85 1.76 10.50
C GLY A 67 2.53 0.49 10.92
N ASP A 68 1.80 -0.29 11.70
CA ASP A 68 2.19 -1.64 12.03
C ASP A 68 0.98 -2.57 12.07
N MET A 69 1.29 -3.83 11.80
CA MET A 69 0.36 -4.93 11.85
C MET A 69 0.83 -5.89 12.94
N THR A 70 0.01 -6.07 13.96
CA THR A 70 0.30 -6.98 15.09
C THR A 70 -0.60 -8.19 15.03
N PHE A 71 -0.01 -9.39 14.94
CA PHE A 71 -0.71 -10.67 14.91
C PHE A 71 -1.24 -11.04 16.29
N LYS A 72 -2.55 -11.28 16.40
CA LYS A 72 -3.19 -11.50 17.70
C LYS A 72 -2.74 -12.79 18.39
N GLU A 73 -2.46 -13.84 17.63
CA GLU A 73 -2.09 -15.14 18.18
C GLU A 73 -0.61 -15.22 18.60
N SER A 74 0.29 -14.82 17.70
CA SER A 74 1.74 -14.87 17.96
C SER A 74 2.25 -13.66 18.74
N GLY A 75 1.53 -12.52 18.69
CA GLY A 75 2.03 -11.23 19.15
C GLY A 75 3.12 -10.63 18.24
N GLY A 76 3.42 -11.28 17.10
CA GLY A 76 4.38 -10.78 16.12
C GLY A 76 3.95 -9.43 15.57
N ARG A 77 4.90 -8.52 15.37
CA ARG A 77 4.65 -7.17 14.86
C ARG A 77 5.45 -6.94 13.59
N CYS A 78 4.79 -6.42 12.57
CA CYS A 78 5.38 -6.09 11.29
C CYS A 78 5.11 -4.64 10.92
N ASP A 79 6.15 -3.91 10.54
CA ASP A 79 6.00 -2.54 10.07
C ASP A 79 5.30 -2.55 8.70
N VAL A 80 4.33 -1.65 8.52
CA VAL A 80 3.57 -1.50 7.29
C VAL A 80 4.22 -0.40 6.45
N LYS A 81 4.69 -0.79 5.27
CA LYS A 81 5.25 0.11 4.26
C LYS A 81 4.16 0.86 3.50
N MET A 82 3.12 0.15 3.07
CA MET A 82 2.03 0.71 2.27
C MET A 82 0.79 -0.19 2.27
N ILE A 83 -0.37 0.43 2.20
CA ILE A 83 -1.63 -0.24 1.85
C ILE A 83 -1.95 0.04 0.39
N TYR A 84 -2.28 -1.02 -0.35
CA TYR A 84 -2.64 -0.98 -1.76
C TYR A 84 -4.12 -1.30 -1.94
N GLY A 85 -4.86 -0.34 -2.48
CA GLY A 85 -6.21 -0.54 -2.99
C GLY A 85 -6.18 -0.70 -4.51
N GLN A 86 -7.08 -1.54 -5.04
CA GLN A 86 -7.21 -1.66 -6.49
C GLN A 86 -7.63 -0.31 -7.10
N THR A 87 -7.00 0.04 -8.22
CA THR A 87 -7.30 1.26 -8.96
C THR A 87 -7.32 0.96 -10.46
N GLN A 88 -7.86 1.90 -11.24
CA GLN A 88 -7.86 1.80 -12.69
C GLN A 88 -7.00 2.92 -13.27
N LEU A 89 -6.13 2.54 -14.20
CA LEU A 89 -5.50 3.48 -15.13
C LEU A 89 -6.37 3.57 -16.38
N GLU A 90 -6.34 4.72 -17.03
CA GLU A 90 -6.94 4.83 -18.36
C GLU A 90 -6.25 3.87 -19.33
N ALA A 91 -6.99 3.37 -20.32
CA ALA A 91 -6.41 2.53 -21.36
C ALA A 91 -5.40 3.34 -22.19
N GLY A 92 -4.26 2.73 -22.51
CA GLY A 92 -3.20 3.41 -23.26
C GLY A 92 -1.81 2.82 -23.04
N GLU A 93 -0.82 3.51 -23.58
CA GLU A 93 0.60 3.17 -23.46
C GLU A 93 1.34 4.20 -22.61
N TYR A 94 2.20 3.71 -21.72
CA TYR A 94 2.96 4.50 -20.77
C TYR A 94 4.42 4.10 -20.80
N LEU A 95 5.31 5.09 -20.77
CA LEU A 95 6.72 4.90 -20.42
C LEU A 95 6.87 5.17 -18.92
N ILE A 96 7.29 4.18 -18.17
CA ILE A 96 7.36 4.23 -16.70
C ILE A 96 8.72 3.76 -16.20
N LYS A 97 9.03 4.07 -14.95
CA LYS A 97 10.10 3.40 -14.20
C LYS A 97 9.52 2.46 -13.17
N VAL A 98 10.03 1.24 -13.14
CA VAL A 98 9.58 0.21 -12.22
C VAL A 98 10.72 -0.30 -11.36
N SER A 99 10.37 -0.84 -10.21
CA SER A 99 11.27 -1.68 -9.42
C SER A 99 10.48 -2.86 -8.90
N ARG A 100 11.10 -4.03 -8.82
CA ARG A 100 10.49 -5.18 -8.18
C ARG A 100 10.25 -4.87 -6.70
N GLU A 101 9.02 -5.10 -6.27
CA GLU A 101 8.56 -4.92 -4.90
C GLU A 101 8.45 -6.29 -4.21
N ASP A 102 7.95 -7.29 -4.93
CA ASP A 102 7.90 -8.69 -4.52
C ASP A 102 7.82 -9.62 -5.76
N ASP A 103 7.70 -10.94 -5.56
CA ASP A 103 7.29 -11.86 -6.62
C ASP A 103 6.00 -11.37 -7.27
N ASP A 104 5.98 -11.24 -8.60
CA ASP A 104 4.83 -10.73 -9.37
C ASP A 104 4.35 -9.32 -9.03
N TRP A 105 5.13 -8.53 -8.29
CA TRP A 105 4.76 -7.17 -7.90
C TRP A 105 5.85 -6.15 -8.24
N TYR A 106 5.47 -5.11 -8.97
CA TYR A 106 6.36 -4.04 -9.39
C TYR A 106 5.81 -2.68 -8.97
N LYS A 107 6.55 -1.93 -8.15
CA LYS A 107 6.22 -0.53 -7.87
C LYS A 107 6.54 0.35 -9.07
N ILE A 108 5.74 1.37 -9.29
CA ILE A 108 6.06 2.45 -10.22
C ILE A 108 6.81 3.52 -9.42
N VAL A 109 8.10 3.73 -9.70
CA VAL A 109 9.04 4.44 -8.79
C VAL A 109 8.55 5.84 -8.39
N ASP A 110 8.01 6.59 -9.34
CA ASP A 110 7.59 7.99 -9.14
C ASP A 110 6.08 8.12 -8.85
N LYS A 111 5.41 7.00 -8.57
CA LYS A 111 3.98 6.99 -8.25
C LYS A 111 3.74 6.14 -7.00
N GLN A 112 2.73 6.50 -6.22
CA GLN A 112 2.27 5.64 -5.12
C GLN A 112 1.39 4.51 -5.68
N MET A 113 1.95 3.74 -6.62
CA MET A 113 1.25 2.72 -7.38
C MET A 113 2.12 1.48 -7.59
N ALA A 114 1.48 0.35 -7.75
CA ALA A 114 2.10 -0.93 -8.07
C ALA A 114 1.29 -1.68 -9.13
N LEU A 115 1.98 -2.58 -9.83
CA LEU A 115 1.43 -3.50 -10.80
C LEU A 115 1.54 -4.90 -10.22
N ASN A 116 0.44 -5.64 -10.26
CA ASN A 116 0.48 -7.09 -10.08
C ASN A 116 0.53 -7.76 -11.45
N THR A 117 1.48 -8.66 -11.62
CA THR A 117 1.73 -9.39 -12.87
C THR A 117 1.45 -10.88 -12.73
N ASP A 118 1.59 -11.60 -13.84
CA ASP A 118 1.55 -13.06 -13.87
C ASP A 118 2.90 -13.64 -14.28
N GLY A 119 3.54 -14.39 -13.38
CA GLY A 119 4.75 -15.15 -13.64
C GLY A 119 5.99 -14.31 -14.00
N CYS A 120 6.10 -13.10 -13.48
CA CYS A 120 7.13 -12.12 -13.79
C CYS A 120 8.06 -11.93 -12.58
N PHE A 121 9.29 -12.41 -12.69
CA PHE A 121 10.21 -12.49 -11.55
C PHE A 121 11.52 -11.71 -11.74
N SER A 122 11.65 -10.93 -12.82
CA SER A 122 12.86 -10.15 -13.09
C SER A 122 13.19 -9.16 -11.99
N LEU A 123 14.45 -9.19 -11.56
CA LEU A 123 14.99 -8.29 -10.54
C LEU A 123 15.39 -6.94 -11.17
N VAL A 124 14.42 -6.10 -11.46
CA VAL A 124 14.66 -4.72 -11.93
C VAL A 124 14.57 -3.73 -10.77
N ASP A 125 15.47 -2.75 -10.73
CA ASP A 125 15.44 -1.64 -9.77
C ASP A 125 15.62 -0.30 -10.48
N ASN A 126 14.62 0.56 -10.33
CA ASN A 126 14.53 1.88 -10.96
C ASN A 126 14.82 1.88 -12.47
N LYS A 127 14.24 0.91 -13.20
CA LYS A 127 14.48 0.72 -14.63
C LYS A 127 13.28 1.14 -15.47
N GLU A 128 13.57 1.63 -16.67
CA GLU A 128 12.55 2.00 -17.64
C GLU A 128 11.83 0.76 -18.17
N ALA A 129 10.51 0.88 -18.33
CA ALA A 129 9.64 -0.16 -18.87
C ALA A 129 8.49 0.49 -19.66
N SER A 130 7.94 -0.27 -20.60
CA SER A 130 6.71 0.10 -21.30
C SER A 130 5.53 -0.63 -20.68
N LEU A 131 4.48 0.10 -20.35
CA LEU A 131 3.23 -0.44 -19.82
C LEU A 131 2.10 -0.15 -20.80
N GLN A 132 1.40 -1.19 -21.25
CA GLN A 132 0.16 -1.09 -21.99
C GLN A 132 -1.00 -1.50 -21.08
N ILE A 133 -2.05 -0.68 -21.00
CA ILE A 133 -3.28 -0.95 -20.24
C ILE A 133 -4.46 -1.03 -21.20
N ASN A 134 -5.27 -2.07 -21.04
CA ASN A 134 -6.51 -2.31 -21.76
C ASN A 134 -7.71 -1.65 -21.06
N GLU A 135 -8.85 -1.56 -21.73
CA GLU A 135 -10.08 -0.97 -21.17
C GLU A 135 -10.62 -1.73 -19.95
N ASP A 136 -10.29 -3.02 -19.80
CA ASP A 136 -10.69 -3.85 -18.65
C ASP A 136 -9.73 -3.74 -17.45
N GLY A 137 -8.67 -2.91 -17.55
CA GLY A 137 -7.66 -2.71 -16.51
C GLY A 137 -6.56 -3.76 -16.49
N THR A 138 -6.61 -4.77 -17.35
CA THR A 138 -5.48 -5.70 -17.59
C THR A 138 -4.46 -5.05 -18.51
N GLY A 139 -3.31 -5.69 -18.72
CA GLY A 139 -2.29 -5.10 -19.58
C GLY A 139 -1.06 -5.94 -19.84
N THR A 140 -0.02 -5.30 -20.35
CA THR A 140 1.30 -5.91 -20.53
C THR A 140 2.38 -4.94 -20.04
N LEU A 141 3.27 -5.44 -19.18
CA LEU A 141 4.50 -4.78 -18.76
C LEU A 141 5.66 -5.36 -19.57
N SER A 142 6.38 -4.51 -20.30
CA SER A 142 7.61 -4.88 -21.03
C SER A 142 8.82 -4.31 -20.29
N LEU A 143 9.63 -5.21 -19.71
CA LEU A 143 10.85 -4.91 -18.98
C LEU A 143 12.05 -4.94 -19.95
N HIS A 144 12.43 -3.78 -20.47
CA HIS A 144 13.43 -3.67 -21.55
C HIS A 144 14.80 -4.23 -21.18
N GLU A 145 15.25 -4.03 -19.94
CA GLU A 145 16.57 -4.51 -19.48
C GLU A 145 16.61 -6.03 -19.28
N ALA A 146 15.47 -6.64 -18.97
CA ALA A 146 15.36 -8.08 -18.75
C ALA A 146 14.93 -8.84 -20.02
N ASP A 147 14.58 -8.14 -21.10
CA ASP A 147 13.95 -8.70 -22.30
C ASP A 147 12.73 -9.59 -21.95
N GLU A 148 11.92 -9.12 -21.01
CA GLU A 148 10.77 -9.86 -20.47
C GLU A 148 9.47 -9.10 -20.72
N LYS A 149 8.39 -9.83 -21.03
CA LYS A 149 7.03 -9.30 -21.15
C LYS A 149 6.09 -10.07 -20.24
N CYS A 150 5.37 -9.32 -19.41
CA CYS A 150 4.57 -9.86 -18.33
C CYS A 150 3.13 -9.40 -18.48
N ALA A 151 2.19 -10.33 -18.31
CA ALA A 151 0.78 -9.95 -18.22
C ALA A 151 0.54 -9.16 -16.93
N VAL A 152 -0.19 -8.05 -17.02
CA VAL A 152 -0.63 -7.25 -15.86
C VAL A 152 -2.05 -7.67 -15.53
N LYS A 153 -2.26 -8.14 -14.29
CA LYS A 153 -3.56 -8.56 -13.76
C LYS A 153 -4.31 -7.43 -13.08
N GLY A 154 -3.59 -6.44 -12.56
CA GLY A 154 -4.19 -5.32 -11.88
C GLY A 154 -3.21 -4.20 -11.58
N VAL A 155 -3.78 -3.01 -11.42
CA VAL A 155 -3.08 -1.82 -10.97
C VAL A 155 -3.58 -1.45 -9.59
N TYR A 156 -2.67 -1.08 -8.71
CA TYR A 156 -2.97 -0.74 -7.34
C TYR A 156 -2.38 0.63 -7.03
N SER A 157 -3.14 1.47 -6.34
CA SER A 157 -2.62 2.71 -5.77
C SER A 157 -2.63 2.61 -4.26
N LYS A 158 -1.96 3.56 -3.62
CA LYS A 158 -2.11 3.75 -2.19
C LYS A 158 -3.59 3.82 -1.81
N GLY A 159 -3.97 2.96 -0.87
CA GLY A 159 -5.29 2.90 -0.27
C GLY A 159 -5.31 3.49 1.13
N GLN A 160 -6.50 3.60 1.70
CA GLN A 160 -6.73 3.90 3.10
C GLN A 160 -7.87 3.02 3.60
N LEU A 161 -7.78 2.58 4.85
CA LEU A 161 -8.91 1.93 5.52
C LEU A 161 -9.96 2.98 5.85
N GLN A 162 -11.23 2.67 5.55
CA GLN A 162 -12.38 3.53 5.84
C GLN A 162 -13.11 3.06 7.08
#